data_AF-A0A959CKC9-F1
#
_entry.id   AF-A0A959CKC9-F1
#
_cell.length_a   1.000
_cell.length_b   1.000
_cell.length_c   1.000
_cell.angle_alpha   90.00
_cell.angle_beta   90.00
_cell.angle_gamma   90.00
#
_symmetry.space_group_name_H-M   'P 1'
#
loop_
_entity.id
_entity.type
_entity.pdbx_description
1 polymer ?
#
loop_
_entity_poly.entity_id
_entity_poly.type
_entity_poly.pdbx_seq_one_letter_code
_entity_poly.pdbx_strand_id
1 'polypeptide(L)'
;IYEAWELAENTINGLKVGLSNIRNRLILLPPEMKDSDSRTEMLELLHPIEVFRKNLLASEEQVTGLIATIGHRLEKDFKLGAVYNNSHPFLPAPSQSAISQFRLRRYRWLEQLQHWLRNQAKAIRKIRKAAEQEENLSTSEKVVRYIQNRTVSSDDSHYAAIFQAKGYIGESFWVGREDEMQHIKSIIDNWNRGFRGAVSITGKRFSGKTFFGEMVANLFFPENTVRLNPQSVIQVQGRKKKVEHNLEEGLEFIRKNTLNQRPLIWIDDLELWWSPAIPLNQNVRALRHYIDAYSGSIFFLVSLGNGLASHLQKLHNVGSLFQAELNMDFMPANAVREAILIRHGATHNILLNEQFQEATPQQFNRLAGRVQRAAKGNIGEALLNWALSVHRADENRAFIHNPPQYALPDFLNPDTAVLLCAILMQKRTSEYQLRKLMGPPFSEKYVNILRRLLSVGLLSRHPNGWLEVNEVAANAVGALLEQKDYIQYARWKQ
;
A
#
# COMPACT_ATOMS: atom_id res chain seq x y z
N ILE A 1 42.30 -12.97 -13.07
CA ILE A 1 40.94 -12.90 -12.48
C ILE A 1 40.38 -11.47 -12.56
N TYR A 2 41.09 -10.45 -12.06
CA TYR A 2 40.65 -9.05 -12.20
C TYR A 2 40.50 -8.61 -13.66
N GLU A 3 41.49 -8.91 -14.52
CA GLU A 3 41.45 -8.60 -15.96
C GLU A 3 40.26 -9.27 -16.69
N ALA A 4 39.90 -10.51 -16.30
CA ALA A 4 38.75 -11.21 -16.86
C ALA A 4 37.40 -10.60 -16.42
N TRP A 5 37.33 -10.09 -15.19
CA TRP A 5 36.16 -9.37 -14.68
C TRP A 5 35.99 -8.01 -15.36
N GLU A 6 37.08 -7.28 -15.57
CA GLU A 6 37.11 -6.00 -16.28
C GLU A 6 36.68 -6.15 -17.76
N LEU A 7 37.13 -7.21 -18.43
CA LEU A 7 36.68 -7.58 -19.79
C LEU A 7 35.18 -7.89 -19.85
N ALA A 8 34.64 -8.62 -18.88
CA ALA A 8 33.20 -8.92 -18.80
C ALA A 8 32.36 -7.66 -18.52
N GLU A 9 32.84 -6.76 -17.67
CA GLU A 9 32.14 -5.52 -17.37
C GLU A 9 32.16 -4.55 -18.56
N ASN A 10 33.29 -4.45 -19.27
CA ASN A 10 33.43 -3.62 -20.47
C ASN A 10 32.55 -4.09 -21.63
N THR A 11 32.41 -5.40 -21.83
CA THR A 11 31.51 -5.96 -22.86
C THR A 11 30.04 -5.72 -22.53
N ILE A 12 29.61 -5.89 -21.27
CA ILE A 12 28.25 -5.59 -20.83
C ILE A 12 27.93 -4.09 -20.98
N ASN A 13 28.86 -3.22 -20.63
CA ASN A 13 28.69 -1.78 -20.76
C ASN A 13 28.64 -1.34 -22.23
N GLY A 14 29.45 -1.95 -23.10
CA GLY A 14 29.40 -1.72 -24.55
C GLY A 14 28.04 -2.02 -25.17
N LEU A 15 27.39 -3.13 -24.77
CA LEU A 15 26.05 -3.50 -25.25
C LEU A 15 24.98 -2.48 -24.82
N LYS A 16 25.03 -2.04 -23.56
CA LYS A 16 24.09 -1.04 -23.01
C LYS A 16 24.19 0.29 -23.76
N VAL A 17 25.41 0.74 -24.04
CA VAL A 17 25.65 1.98 -24.80
C VAL A 17 25.17 1.83 -26.24
N GLY A 18 25.42 0.68 -26.89
CA GLY A 18 24.92 0.39 -28.23
C GLY A 18 23.39 0.44 -28.32
N LEU A 19 22.69 -0.23 -27.39
CA LEU A 19 21.22 -0.24 -27.33
C LEU A 19 20.64 1.15 -27.03
N SER A 20 21.28 1.94 -26.16
CA SER A 20 20.86 3.31 -25.88
C SER A 20 21.03 4.21 -27.11
N ASN A 21 22.11 4.03 -27.88
CA ASN A 21 22.34 4.82 -29.10
C ASN A 21 21.33 4.50 -30.19
N ILE A 22 20.95 3.23 -30.36
CA ILE A 22 19.89 2.83 -31.30
C ILE A 22 18.55 3.43 -30.88
N ARG A 23 18.21 3.35 -29.58
CA ARG A 23 17.00 3.95 -29.04
C ARG A 23 16.95 5.46 -29.26
N ASN A 24 18.05 6.17 -28.99
CA ASN A 24 18.13 7.61 -29.18
C ASN A 24 18.00 8.00 -30.65
N ARG A 25 18.60 7.23 -31.57
CA ARG A 25 18.46 7.45 -33.02
C ARG A 25 17.04 7.19 -33.52
N LEU A 26 16.36 6.14 -33.02
CA LEU A 26 14.96 5.87 -33.33
C LEU A 26 14.00 6.98 -32.86
N ILE A 27 14.31 7.64 -31.74
CA ILE A 27 13.52 8.75 -31.20
C ILE A 27 13.70 10.03 -32.02
N LEU A 28 14.86 10.20 -32.67
CA LEU A 28 15.20 11.40 -33.44
C LEU A 28 14.71 11.37 -34.90
N LEU A 29 14.06 10.28 -35.34
CA LEU A 29 13.50 10.18 -36.69
C LEU A 29 12.19 10.99 -36.80
N PRO A 30 12.12 11.98 -37.71
CA PRO A 30 10.89 12.74 -37.93
C PRO A 30 9.81 11.91 -38.66
N PRO A 31 8.51 12.18 -38.41
CA PRO A 31 7.40 11.40 -38.98
C PRO A 31 7.16 11.58 -40.49
N GLU A 32 7.89 12.45 -41.18
CA GLU A 32 7.67 12.81 -42.60
C GLU A 32 8.51 12.00 -43.61
N MET A 33 9.33 11.04 -43.17
CA MET A 33 10.17 10.22 -44.06
C MET A 33 9.68 8.76 -44.15
N LYS A 34 8.46 8.56 -44.67
CA LYS A 34 7.96 7.20 -44.98
C LYS A 34 8.15 6.78 -46.44
N ASP A 35 8.50 7.68 -47.36
CA ASP A 35 8.37 7.40 -48.81
C ASP A 35 9.60 7.69 -49.69
N SER A 36 10.84 7.79 -49.17
CA SER A 36 12.03 7.84 -50.03
C SER A 36 13.22 7.02 -49.51
N ASP A 37 13.64 6.04 -50.31
CA ASP A 37 14.86 5.20 -50.22
C ASP A 37 15.46 4.96 -48.81
N SER A 38 14.78 4.11 -48.05
CA SER A 38 15.01 3.75 -46.65
C SER A 38 16.19 2.80 -46.37
N ARG A 39 17.09 2.55 -47.34
CA ARG A 39 18.24 1.62 -47.13
C ARG A 39 19.40 2.26 -46.39
N THR A 40 19.67 3.53 -46.62
CA THR A 40 20.85 4.23 -46.09
C THR A 40 20.71 4.52 -44.59
N GLU A 41 19.50 4.85 -44.12
CA GLU A 41 19.21 5.13 -42.71
C GLU A 41 19.11 3.86 -41.85
N MET A 42 18.66 2.74 -42.43
CA MET A 42 18.70 1.43 -41.77
C MET A 42 20.14 0.99 -41.48
N LEU A 43 21.08 1.29 -42.38
CA LEU A 43 22.52 1.03 -42.18
C LEU A 43 23.10 1.88 -41.03
N GLU A 44 22.64 3.13 -40.88
CA GLU A 44 23.06 3.99 -39.76
C GLU A 44 22.53 3.53 -38.39
N LEU A 45 21.36 2.90 -38.35
CA LEU A 45 20.82 2.27 -37.14
C LEU A 45 21.58 1.00 -36.75
N LEU A 46 22.17 0.30 -37.72
CA LEU A 46 22.94 -0.92 -37.50
C LEU A 46 24.40 -0.66 -37.09
N HIS A 47 24.94 0.52 -37.40
CA HIS A 47 26.33 0.88 -37.10
C HIS A 47 26.75 0.69 -35.63
N PRO A 48 25.95 1.07 -34.60
CA PRO A 48 26.29 0.80 -33.20
C PRO A 48 26.38 -0.70 -32.86
N ILE A 49 25.60 -1.55 -33.53
CA ILE A 49 25.65 -3.01 -33.39
C ILE A 49 26.91 -3.57 -34.05
N GLU A 50 27.31 -3.05 -35.20
CA GLU A 50 28.55 -3.46 -35.88
C GLU A 50 29.80 -3.10 -35.07
N VAL A 51 29.82 -1.90 -34.47
CA VAL A 51 30.89 -1.48 -33.56
C VAL A 51 30.93 -2.39 -32.33
N PHE A 52 29.78 -2.73 -31.75
CA PHE A 52 29.70 -3.69 -30.65
C PHE A 52 30.22 -5.08 -31.06
N ARG A 53 29.82 -5.59 -32.23
CA ARG A 53 30.29 -6.87 -32.77
C ARG A 53 31.81 -6.90 -32.93
N LYS A 54 32.41 -5.82 -33.45
CA LYS A 54 33.87 -5.69 -33.60
C LYS A 54 34.59 -5.69 -32.25
N ASN A 55 34.03 -5.01 -31.25
CA ASN A 55 34.59 -5.00 -29.89
C ASN A 55 34.46 -6.36 -29.20
N LEU A 56 33.39 -7.10 -29.46
CA LEU A 56 33.17 -8.44 -28.90
C LEU A 56 34.19 -9.45 -29.45
N LEU A 57 34.49 -9.39 -30.76
CA LEU A 57 35.56 -10.19 -31.38
C LEU A 57 36.95 -9.85 -30.81
N ALA A 58 37.25 -8.56 -30.59
CA ALA A 58 38.51 -8.15 -29.97
C ALA A 58 38.62 -8.61 -28.50
N SER A 59 37.51 -8.61 -27.76
CA SER A 59 37.47 -9.16 -26.39
C SER A 59 37.64 -10.67 -26.36
N GLU A 60 37.10 -11.40 -27.35
CA GLU A 60 37.28 -12.85 -27.49
C GLU A 60 38.76 -13.22 -27.69
N GLU A 61 39.48 -12.48 -28.53
CA GLU A 61 40.93 -12.63 -28.75
C GLU A 61 41.74 -12.35 -27.47
N GLN A 62 41.35 -11.32 -26.70
CA GLN A 62 41.98 -11.02 -25.41
C GLN A 62 41.72 -12.10 -24.36
N VAL A 63 40.50 -12.65 -24.31
CA VAL A 63 40.14 -13.73 -23.39
C VAL A 63 40.89 -15.02 -23.74
N THR A 64 41.00 -15.36 -25.02
CA THR A 64 41.80 -16.52 -25.45
C THR A 64 43.30 -16.32 -25.17
N GLY A 65 43.83 -15.10 -25.34
CA GLY A 65 45.19 -14.76 -24.93
C GLY A 65 45.44 -14.89 -23.43
N LEU A 66 44.47 -14.48 -22.60
CA LEU A 66 44.53 -14.64 -21.15
C LEU A 66 44.45 -16.12 -20.74
N ILE A 67 43.60 -16.92 -21.38
CA ILE A 67 43.51 -18.37 -21.15
C ILE A 67 44.83 -19.06 -21.51
N ALA A 68 45.43 -18.71 -22.64
CA ALA A 68 46.74 -19.23 -23.05
C ALA A 68 47.85 -18.83 -22.07
N THR A 69 47.83 -17.59 -21.59
CA THR A 69 48.80 -17.09 -20.60
C THR A 69 48.63 -17.78 -19.24
N ILE A 70 47.40 -18.01 -18.80
CA ILE A 70 47.10 -18.75 -17.57
C ILE A 70 47.52 -20.21 -17.71
N GLY A 71 47.21 -20.85 -18.84
CA GLY A 71 47.67 -22.20 -19.15
C GLY A 71 49.18 -22.31 -19.12
N HIS A 72 49.89 -21.39 -19.78
CA HIS A 72 51.35 -21.36 -19.79
C HIS A 72 51.96 -21.15 -18.40
N ARG A 73 51.38 -20.26 -17.57
CA ARG A 73 51.83 -20.04 -16.19
C ARG A 73 51.54 -21.22 -15.27
N LEU A 74 50.39 -21.87 -15.43
CA LEU A 74 50.06 -23.09 -14.69
C LEU A 74 51.02 -24.24 -15.06
N GLU A 75 51.37 -24.35 -16.33
CA GLU A 75 52.24 -25.42 -16.83
C GLU A 75 53.73 -25.17 -16.52
N LYS A 76 54.15 -23.91 -16.38
CA LYS A 76 55.53 -23.52 -16.06
C LYS A 76 55.79 -23.42 -14.56
N ASP A 77 54.88 -22.80 -13.82
CA ASP A 77 55.09 -22.39 -12.42
C ASP A 77 54.33 -23.28 -11.43
N PHE A 78 53.40 -24.11 -11.90
CA PHE A 78 52.55 -24.98 -11.06
C PHE A 78 52.82 -26.47 -11.26
N LYS A 79 54.08 -26.83 -11.53
CA LYS A 79 54.56 -28.23 -11.48
C LYS A 79 55.12 -28.51 -10.09
N LEU A 80 54.81 -29.69 -9.54
CA LEU A 80 55.30 -30.15 -8.22
C LEU A 80 56.83 -30.04 -8.05
N GLY A 81 57.60 -30.08 -9.14
CA GLY A 81 59.04 -29.88 -9.14
C GLY A 81 59.53 -28.44 -8.88
N ALA A 82 58.70 -27.42 -9.13
CA ALA A 82 59.07 -26.01 -8.93
C ALA A 82 59.09 -25.59 -7.45
N VAL A 83 58.39 -26.33 -6.58
CA VAL A 83 58.36 -26.11 -5.12
C VAL A 83 59.70 -26.45 -4.45
N TYR A 84 60.55 -27.25 -5.10
CA TYR A 84 61.81 -27.74 -4.55
C TYR A 84 63.07 -27.16 -5.22
N ASN A 85 62.93 -26.17 -6.11
CA ASN A 85 64.07 -25.60 -6.83
C ASN A 85 64.71 -24.44 -6.06
N ASN A 86 65.78 -24.72 -5.31
CA ASN A 86 66.50 -23.77 -4.45
C ASN A 86 67.24 -22.64 -5.19
N SER A 87 67.30 -22.65 -6.52
CA SER A 87 68.01 -21.65 -7.33
C SER A 87 67.13 -20.45 -7.74
N HIS A 88 65.81 -20.60 -7.72
CA HIS A 88 64.83 -19.53 -7.95
C HIS A 88 63.68 -19.66 -6.95
N PRO A 89 63.84 -19.14 -5.71
CA PRO A 89 62.74 -19.15 -4.75
C PRO A 89 61.52 -18.43 -5.34
N PHE A 90 60.37 -19.10 -5.27
CA PHE A 90 59.09 -18.71 -5.88
C PHE A 90 58.59 -17.30 -5.47
N LEU A 91 59.20 -16.67 -4.45
CA LEU A 91 59.01 -15.26 -4.13
C LEU A 91 60.32 -14.66 -3.57
N PRO A 92 61.02 -13.76 -4.29
CA PRO A 92 62.00 -12.88 -3.68
C PRO A 92 61.24 -11.69 -3.05
N ALA A 93 61.17 -11.66 -1.72
CA ALA A 93 60.96 -10.39 -0.99
C ALA A 93 62.34 -9.77 -0.72
N PRO A 94 62.52 -8.45 -0.79
CA PRO A 94 62.00 -7.48 0.20
C PRO A 94 61.48 -6.19 -0.49
N SER A 95 60.82 -5.17 0.09
CA SER A 95 61.05 -4.43 1.34
C SER A 95 59.90 -3.41 1.54
N GLN A 96 59.24 -3.43 2.70
CA GLN A 96 58.63 -2.34 3.48
C GLN A 96 57.72 -1.24 2.85
N SER A 97 57.88 -0.78 1.61
CA SER A 97 57.06 0.29 1.00
C SER A 97 55.76 -0.21 0.36
N ALA A 98 55.73 -1.46 -0.14
CA ALA A 98 54.50 -2.09 -0.63
C ALA A 98 53.56 -2.52 0.52
N ILE A 99 54.07 -2.76 1.72
CA ILE A 99 53.28 -3.23 2.87
C ILE A 99 52.46 -2.09 3.48
N SER A 100 52.91 -0.82 3.43
CA SER A 100 52.09 0.32 3.88
C SER A 100 50.95 0.62 2.89
N GLN A 101 51.21 0.56 1.58
CA GLN A 101 50.18 0.81 0.55
C GLN A 101 49.19 -0.36 0.38
N PHE A 102 49.64 -1.62 0.47
CA PHE A 102 48.73 -2.77 0.48
C PHE A 102 47.98 -2.93 1.81
N ARG A 103 48.52 -2.49 2.95
CA ARG A 103 47.73 -2.37 4.19
C ARG A 103 46.65 -1.32 4.01
N LEU A 104 46.95 -0.11 3.55
CA LEU A 104 45.95 0.96 3.40
C LEU A 104 44.78 0.62 2.47
N ARG A 105 45.01 -0.19 1.42
CA ARG A 105 43.94 -0.61 0.49
C ARG A 105 43.20 -1.89 0.92
N ARG A 106 43.88 -2.82 1.63
CA ARG A 106 43.25 -4.03 2.19
C ARG A 106 42.43 -3.71 3.46
N TYR A 107 42.83 -2.70 4.23
CA TYR A 107 42.08 -2.22 5.38
C TYR A 107 40.75 -1.55 4.99
N ARG A 108 40.62 -0.85 3.85
CA ARG A 108 39.32 -0.23 3.50
C ARG A 108 38.19 -1.22 3.19
N TRP A 109 38.46 -2.29 2.42
CA TRP A 109 37.43 -3.29 2.14
C TRP A 109 37.25 -4.26 3.31
N LEU A 110 38.31 -4.60 4.06
CA LEU A 110 38.17 -5.35 5.31
C LEU A 110 37.48 -4.54 6.40
N GLU A 111 37.67 -3.22 6.46
CA GLU A 111 36.93 -2.32 7.34
C GLU A 111 35.49 -2.17 6.87
N GLN A 112 35.21 -2.06 5.57
CA GLN A 112 33.83 -2.03 5.08
C GLN A 112 33.11 -3.36 5.30
N LEU A 113 33.81 -4.49 5.15
CA LEU A 113 33.26 -5.83 5.34
C LEU A 113 33.20 -6.20 6.82
N GLN A 114 34.13 -5.75 7.66
CA GLN A 114 34.01 -5.79 9.13
C GLN A 114 32.95 -4.83 9.62
N HIS A 115 32.78 -3.63 9.06
CA HIS A 115 31.70 -2.71 9.42
C HIS A 115 30.37 -3.30 8.98
N TRP A 116 30.27 -3.89 7.80
CA TRP A 116 29.08 -4.59 7.35
C TRP A 116 28.79 -5.80 8.24
N LEU A 117 29.76 -6.69 8.50
CA LEU A 117 29.59 -7.84 9.40
C LEU A 117 29.31 -7.42 10.85
N ARG A 118 29.94 -6.35 11.37
CA ARG A 118 29.65 -5.78 12.70
C ARG A 118 28.29 -5.12 12.72
N ASN A 119 27.87 -4.45 11.65
CA ASN A 119 26.55 -3.83 11.56
C ASN A 119 25.45 -4.90 11.42
N GLN A 120 25.71 -5.98 10.68
CA GLN A 120 24.83 -7.15 10.61
C GLN A 120 24.81 -7.91 11.93
N ALA A 121 25.96 -8.13 12.58
CA ALA A 121 26.02 -8.76 13.90
C ALA A 121 25.39 -7.88 14.99
N LYS A 122 25.52 -6.55 14.92
CA LYS A 122 24.81 -5.60 15.79
C LYS A 122 23.32 -5.61 15.49
N ALA A 123 22.90 -5.68 14.23
CA ALA A 123 21.50 -5.80 13.85
C ALA A 123 20.91 -7.11 14.36
N ILE A 124 21.59 -8.26 14.17
CA ILE A 124 21.18 -9.57 14.68
C ILE A 124 21.17 -9.59 16.21
N ARG A 125 22.18 -9.02 16.89
CA ARG A 125 22.18 -8.88 18.36
C ARG A 125 21.10 -7.95 18.86
N LYS A 126 20.77 -6.88 18.14
CA LYS A 126 19.68 -5.96 18.46
C LYS A 126 18.34 -6.63 18.23
N ILE A 127 18.17 -7.41 17.16
CA ILE A 127 16.99 -8.23 16.88
C ILE A 127 16.84 -9.31 17.96
N ARG A 128 17.92 -10.00 18.34
CA ARG A 128 17.90 -11.02 19.39
C ARG A 128 17.62 -10.44 20.76
N LYS A 129 18.26 -9.33 21.14
CA LYS A 129 17.94 -8.62 22.40
C LYS A 129 16.54 -8.03 22.38
N ALA A 130 16.08 -7.50 21.25
CA ALA A 130 14.70 -7.04 21.09
C ALA A 130 13.72 -8.20 21.19
N ALA A 131 14.02 -9.35 20.59
CA ALA A 131 13.21 -10.57 20.67
C ALA A 131 13.18 -11.15 22.09
N GLU A 132 14.33 -11.22 22.79
CA GLU A 132 14.40 -11.64 24.20
C GLU A 132 13.66 -10.66 25.12
N GLN A 133 13.75 -9.35 24.85
CA GLN A 133 12.95 -8.34 25.56
C GLN A 133 11.46 -8.44 25.24
N GLU A 134 11.11 -8.78 24.00
CA GLU A 134 9.74 -8.92 23.51
C GLU A 134 9.09 -10.22 24.00
N GLU A 135 9.83 -11.33 24.10
CA GLU A 135 9.34 -12.59 24.68
C GLU A 135 8.93 -12.43 26.15
N ASN A 136 9.60 -11.56 26.90
CA ASN A 136 9.29 -11.28 28.30
C ASN A 136 8.05 -10.39 28.49
N LEU A 137 7.52 -9.77 27.43
CA LEU A 137 6.35 -8.90 27.53
C LEU A 137 5.06 -9.72 27.48
N SER A 138 4.08 -9.31 28.29
CA SER A 138 2.73 -9.86 28.20
C SER A 138 2.09 -9.55 26.83
N THR A 139 1.16 -10.39 26.39
CA THR A 139 0.39 -10.17 25.16
C THR A 139 -0.34 -8.83 25.17
N SER A 140 -0.92 -8.45 26.31
CA SER A 140 -1.55 -7.14 26.52
C SER A 140 -0.57 -5.99 26.34
N GLU A 141 0.65 -6.10 26.87
CA GLU A 141 1.67 -5.06 26.72
C GLU A 141 2.12 -4.90 25.26
N LYS A 142 2.28 -6.01 24.53
CA LYS A 142 2.57 -5.99 23.09
C LYS A 142 1.46 -5.28 22.29
N VAL A 143 0.19 -5.53 22.63
CA VAL A 143 -0.95 -4.82 22.02
C VAL A 143 -0.90 -3.33 22.32
N VAL A 144 -0.65 -2.93 23.57
CA VAL A 144 -0.54 -1.52 23.94
C VAL A 144 0.59 -0.83 23.18
N ARG A 145 1.78 -1.45 23.09
CA ARG A 145 2.91 -0.93 22.31
C ARG A 145 2.58 -0.80 20.83
N TYR A 146 1.89 -1.79 20.25
CA TYR A 146 1.42 -1.72 18.86
C TYR A 146 0.53 -0.50 18.63
N ILE A 147 -0.41 -0.24 19.54
CA ILE A 147 -1.37 0.86 19.40
C ILE A 147 -0.67 2.20 19.62
N GLN A 148 0.11 2.35 20.69
CA GLN A 148 0.85 3.58 20.99
C GLN A 148 1.81 3.98 19.86
N ASN A 149 2.46 3.01 19.22
CA ASN A 149 3.36 3.27 18.11
C ASN A 149 2.63 3.70 16.82
N ARG A 150 1.32 3.48 16.74
CA ARG A 150 0.49 3.88 15.58
C ARG A 150 -0.44 5.04 15.87
N THR A 151 -0.45 5.57 17.09
CA THR A 151 -1.12 6.81 17.43
C THR A 151 -0.20 8.00 17.21
N VAL A 152 -0.68 9.00 16.46
CA VAL A 152 0.07 10.23 16.24
C VAL A 152 0.07 11.08 17.51
N SER A 153 1.24 11.62 17.86
CA SER A 153 1.44 12.59 18.94
C SER A 153 0.64 13.87 18.72
N SER A 154 0.21 14.52 19.80
CA SER A 154 -0.50 15.82 19.75
C SER A 154 0.28 16.88 18.97
N ASP A 155 1.60 16.86 19.09
CA ASP A 155 2.50 17.89 18.57
C ASP A 155 2.62 17.82 17.03
N ASP A 156 2.38 16.64 16.45
CA ASP A 156 2.43 16.39 15.01
C ASP A 156 1.05 16.44 14.33
N SER A 157 0.00 16.77 15.10
CA SER A 157 -1.39 16.68 14.67
C SER A 157 -1.68 17.48 13.40
N HIS A 158 -1.09 18.67 13.23
CA HIS A 158 -1.26 19.51 12.04
C HIS A 158 -0.64 18.90 10.77
N TYR A 159 0.58 18.36 10.85
CA TYR A 159 1.21 17.69 9.71
C TYR A 159 0.46 16.43 9.35
N ALA A 160 0.13 15.60 10.35
CA ALA A 160 -0.59 14.36 10.16
C ALA A 160 -2.02 14.56 9.65
N ALA A 161 -2.68 15.68 9.96
CA ALA A 161 -4.03 15.98 9.50
C ALA A 161 -4.15 15.95 7.97
N ILE A 162 -3.14 16.42 7.22
CA ILE A 162 -3.15 16.40 5.74
C ILE A 162 -3.12 14.96 5.20
N PHE A 163 -2.48 14.05 5.92
CA PHE A 163 -2.38 12.63 5.57
C PHE A 163 -3.57 11.80 6.06
N GLN A 164 -4.21 12.21 7.16
CA GLN A 164 -5.33 11.52 7.79
C GLN A 164 -6.70 12.11 7.45
N ALA A 165 -6.75 13.17 6.63
CA ALA A 165 -7.98 13.83 6.25
C ALA A 165 -8.99 12.81 5.69
N LYS A 166 -10.17 12.76 6.33
CA LYS A 166 -11.27 11.86 5.97
C LYS A 166 -12.19 12.55 4.97
N GLY A 167 -12.73 11.79 4.03
CA GLY A 167 -13.69 12.28 3.03
C GLY A 167 -13.01 12.94 1.81
N TYR A 168 -13.73 13.86 1.18
CA TYR A 168 -13.26 14.57 0.00
C TYR A 168 -12.34 15.73 0.39
N ILE A 169 -11.10 15.68 -0.12
CA ILE A 169 -10.05 16.68 0.14
C ILE A 169 -9.69 17.50 -1.10
N GLY A 170 -10.38 17.27 -2.22
CA GLY A 170 -10.12 17.92 -3.51
C GLY A 170 -9.57 16.96 -4.58
N GLU A 171 -9.87 17.28 -5.85
CA GLU A 171 -9.41 16.52 -7.02
C GLU A 171 -7.88 16.51 -7.16
N SER A 172 -7.20 17.55 -6.66
CA SER A 172 -5.74 17.66 -6.71
C SER A 172 -5.00 16.58 -5.90
N PHE A 173 -5.69 15.93 -4.95
CA PHE A 173 -5.15 14.83 -4.15
C PHE A 173 -5.55 13.45 -4.69
N TRP A 174 -6.28 13.41 -5.81
CA TRP A 174 -6.59 12.19 -6.51
C TRP A 174 -5.34 11.64 -7.19
N VAL A 175 -5.05 10.37 -6.94
CA VAL A 175 -3.91 9.67 -7.52
C VAL A 175 -4.29 8.22 -7.76
N GLY A 176 -3.90 7.67 -8.91
CA GLY A 176 -4.13 6.27 -9.24
C GLY A 176 -5.60 5.95 -9.51
N ARG A 177 -5.87 4.64 -9.65
CA ARG A 177 -7.22 4.07 -9.85
C ARG A 177 -7.89 4.52 -11.15
N GLU A 178 -7.08 4.77 -12.16
CA GLU A 178 -7.52 5.15 -13.50
C GLU A 178 -8.37 4.03 -14.10
N ASP A 179 -7.99 2.77 -13.89
CA ASP A 179 -8.73 1.59 -14.34
C ASP A 179 -10.12 1.51 -13.68
N GLU A 180 -10.19 1.63 -12.35
CA GLU A 180 -11.46 1.62 -11.62
C GLU A 180 -12.35 2.82 -12.01
N MET A 181 -11.76 3.99 -12.25
CA MET A 181 -12.48 5.19 -12.70
C MET A 181 -13.03 5.02 -14.12
N GLN A 182 -12.23 4.48 -15.04
CA GLN A 182 -12.64 4.20 -16.41
C GLN A 182 -13.74 3.13 -16.45
N HIS A 183 -13.66 2.11 -15.59
CA HIS A 183 -14.70 1.11 -15.46
C HIS A 183 -16.03 1.73 -14.99
N ILE A 184 -16.02 2.57 -13.95
CA ILE A 184 -17.23 3.31 -13.54
C ILE A 184 -17.79 4.15 -14.66
N LYS A 185 -16.95 4.89 -15.38
CA LYS A 185 -17.38 5.73 -16.50
C LYS A 185 -18.15 4.88 -17.52
N SER A 186 -17.63 3.72 -17.88
CA SER A 186 -18.31 2.80 -18.82
C SER A 186 -19.67 2.32 -18.30
N ILE A 187 -19.80 2.09 -16.99
CA ILE A 187 -21.04 1.67 -16.35
C ILE A 187 -22.06 2.81 -16.35
N ILE A 188 -21.63 4.04 -16.07
CA ILE A 188 -22.48 5.24 -16.13
C ILE A 188 -22.94 5.49 -17.58
N ASP A 189 -22.05 5.33 -18.56
CA ASP A 189 -22.41 5.46 -19.99
C ASP A 189 -23.46 4.42 -20.40
N ASN A 190 -23.34 3.18 -19.94
CA ASN A 190 -24.35 2.15 -20.14
C ASN A 190 -25.67 2.50 -19.44
N TRP A 191 -25.63 2.98 -18.20
CA TRP A 191 -26.83 3.43 -17.50
C TRP A 191 -27.52 4.60 -18.20
N ASN A 192 -26.76 5.54 -18.76
CA ASN A 192 -27.29 6.63 -19.57
C ASN A 192 -28.04 6.11 -20.81
N ARG A 193 -27.60 4.97 -21.38
CA ARG A 193 -28.27 4.26 -22.49
C ARG A 193 -29.48 3.42 -22.06
N GLY A 194 -29.82 3.40 -20.77
CA GLY A 194 -31.00 2.72 -20.23
C GLY A 194 -30.73 1.36 -19.59
N PHE A 195 -29.46 0.93 -19.47
CA PHE A 195 -29.12 -0.25 -18.69
C PHE A 195 -29.23 0.02 -17.17
N ARG A 196 -29.27 -1.04 -16.37
CA ARG A 196 -29.21 -0.96 -14.89
C ARG A 196 -27.97 -0.18 -14.46
N GLY A 197 -28.09 0.68 -13.44
CA GLY A 197 -26.98 1.42 -12.84
C GLY A 197 -26.87 1.16 -11.34
N ALA A 198 -26.05 0.18 -10.96
CA ALA A 198 -25.80 -0.14 -9.56
C ALA A 198 -24.38 -0.69 -9.38
N VAL A 199 -23.58 -0.04 -8.55
CA VAL A 199 -22.17 -0.41 -8.32
C VAL A 199 -21.88 -0.51 -6.83
N SER A 200 -21.20 -1.58 -6.43
CA SER A 200 -20.67 -1.72 -5.07
C SER A 200 -19.17 -1.43 -5.03
N ILE A 201 -18.74 -0.63 -4.05
CA ILE A 201 -17.34 -0.37 -3.74
C ILE A 201 -16.97 -1.17 -2.49
N THR A 202 -16.07 -2.14 -2.64
CA THR A 202 -15.57 -2.98 -1.55
C THR A 202 -14.14 -2.63 -1.16
N GLY A 203 -13.74 -2.97 0.06
CA GLY A 203 -12.36 -2.88 0.49
C GLY A 203 -12.16 -2.80 2.01
N LYS A 204 -10.91 -3.00 2.44
CA LYS A 204 -10.45 -2.90 3.83
C LYS A 204 -10.64 -1.50 4.43
N ARG A 205 -10.43 -1.35 5.74
CA ARG A 205 -10.39 0.00 6.35
C ARG A 205 -9.22 0.78 5.72
N PHE A 206 -9.37 2.09 5.56
CA PHE A 206 -8.36 2.97 4.96
C PHE A 206 -8.04 2.74 3.47
N SER A 207 -8.80 1.90 2.77
CA SER A 207 -8.63 1.67 1.33
C SER A 207 -9.15 2.82 0.44
N GLY A 208 -9.61 3.94 0.98
CA GLY A 208 -10.07 5.09 0.19
C GLY A 208 -11.42 4.93 -0.51
N LYS A 209 -12.30 4.04 -0.03
CA LYS A 209 -13.67 3.85 -0.59
C LYS A 209 -14.49 5.13 -0.60
N THR A 210 -14.57 5.81 0.56
CA THR A 210 -15.32 7.05 0.72
C THR A 210 -14.81 8.12 -0.24
N PHE A 211 -13.49 8.33 -0.30
CA PHE A 211 -12.88 9.30 -1.21
C PHE A 211 -13.21 8.99 -2.67
N PHE A 212 -13.11 7.72 -3.07
CA PHE A 212 -13.47 7.29 -4.42
C PHE A 212 -14.94 7.54 -4.76
N GLY A 213 -15.87 7.18 -3.88
CA GLY A 213 -17.30 7.42 -4.12
C GLY A 213 -17.64 8.91 -4.23
N GLU A 214 -17.02 9.74 -3.40
CA GLU A 214 -17.16 11.20 -3.48
C GLU A 214 -16.58 11.77 -4.78
N MET A 215 -15.45 11.25 -5.26
CA MET A 215 -14.89 11.64 -6.57
C MET A 215 -15.85 11.29 -7.72
N VAL A 216 -16.43 10.09 -7.72
CA VAL A 216 -17.43 9.67 -8.71
C VAL A 216 -18.65 10.58 -8.69
N ALA A 217 -19.14 10.92 -7.49
CA ALA A 217 -20.25 11.84 -7.31
C ALA A 217 -19.95 13.23 -7.90
N ASN A 218 -18.78 13.78 -7.59
CA ASN A 218 -18.41 15.12 -8.03
C ASN A 218 -18.11 15.19 -9.54
N LEU A 219 -17.45 14.17 -10.11
CA LEU A 219 -17.06 14.15 -11.51
C LEU A 219 -18.22 13.85 -12.47
N PHE A 220 -19.11 12.92 -12.12
CA PHE A 220 -20.16 12.44 -13.04
C PHE A 220 -21.57 12.90 -12.68
N PHE A 221 -21.82 13.29 -11.42
CA PHE A 221 -23.13 13.70 -10.94
C PHE A 221 -23.08 15.04 -10.18
N PRO A 222 -22.49 16.10 -10.77
CA PRO A 222 -22.41 17.41 -10.12
C PRO A 222 -23.83 17.89 -9.80
N GLU A 223 -24.03 18.30 -8.55
CA GLU A 223 -25.32 18.81 -8.02
C GLU A 223 -26.50 17.82 -8.02
N ASN A 224 -26.33 16.61 -8.54
CA ASN A 224 -27.36 15.59 -8.67
C ASN A 224 -27.00 14.30 -7.89
N THR A 225 -26.39 14.49 -6.73
CA THR A 225 -26.00 13.43 -5.80
C THR A 225 -26.76 13.58 -4.49
N VAL A 226 -27.44 12.52 -4.07
CA VAL A 226 -28.02 12.41 -2.73
C VAL A 226 -27.17 11.47 -1.87
N ARG A 227 -26.54 12.03 -0.83
CA ARG A 227 -25.73 11.28 0.13
C ARG A 227 -26.61 10.74 1.24
N LEU A 228 -26.56 9.44 1.45
CA LEU A 228 -27.32 8.74 2.48
C LEU A 228 -26.38 8.25 3.57
N ASN A 229 -26.54 8.81 4.77
CA ASN A 229 -25.90 8.36 6.00
C ASN A 229 -26.96 8.15 7.09
N PRO A 230 -26.76 7.20 8.02
CA PRO A 230 -27.67 7.05 9.15
C PRO A 230 -27.65 8.30 10.02
N GLN A 231 -28.80 8.61 10.64
CA GLN A 231 -28.99 9.78 11.51
C GLN A 231 -28.66 11.12 10.84
N SER A 232 -28.84 11.21 9.52
CA SER A 232 -28.58 12.43 8.76
C SER A 232 -29.86 13.12 8.31
N VAL A 233 -29.74 14.39 7.95
CA VAL A 233 -30.83 15.14 7.29
C VAL A 233 -30.49 15.19 5.81
N ILE A 234 -31.36 14.60 5.01
CA ILE A 234 -31.25 14.62 3.55
C ILE A 234 -32.12 15.75 3.01
N GLN A 235 -31.58 16.47 2.02
CA GLN A 235 -32.31 17.53 1.33
C GLN A 235 -32.44 17.16 -0.14
N VAL A 236 -33.67 17.08 -0.63
CA VAL A 236 -33.98 16.76 -2.02
C VAL A 236 -34.99 17.80 -2.52
N GLN A 237 -34.62 18.55 -3.56
CA GLN A 237 -35.46 19.61 -4.15
C GLN A 237 -36.05 20.59 -3.09
N GLY A 238 -35.21 21.03 -2.15
CA GLY A 238 -35.61 21.96 -1.09
C GLY A 238 -36.38 21.32 0.08
N ARG A 239 -36.80 20.06 -0.02
CA ARG A 239 -37.46 19.33 1.08
C ARG A 239 -36.43 18.63 1.94
N LYS A 240 -36.56 18.75 3.26
CA LYS A 240 -35.68 18.10 4.23
C LYS A 240 -36.39 16.93 4.88
N LYS A 241 -35.70 15.80 5.02
CA LYS A 241 -36.15 14.64 5.79
C LYS A 241 -35.02 14.17 6.69
N LYS A 242 -35.32 14.00 7.97
CA LYS A 242 -34.42 13.30 8.89
C LYS A 242 -34.56 11.80 8.63
N VAL A 243 -33.46 11.15 8.29
CA VAL A 243 -33.37 9.70 8.12
C VAL A 243 -32.62 9.15 9.32
N GLU A 244 -33.22 8.21 10.04
CA GLU A 244 -32.58 7.56 11.18
C GLU A 244 -31.77 6.35 10.69
N HIS A 245 -32.14 5.13 11.10
CA HIS A 245 -31.49 3.89 10.64
C HIS A 245 -32.38 3.09 9.68
N ASN A 246 -33.49 3.68 9.22
CA ASN A 246 -34.38 3.09 8.23
C ASN A 246 -33.95 3.53 6.81
N LEU A 247 -33.29 2.65 6.08
CA LEU A 247 -32.85 2.94 4.71
C LEU A 247 -34.04 3.06 3.76
N GLU A 248 -35.08 2.27 3.98
CA GLU A 248 -36.29 2.25 3.14
C GLU A 248 -36.97 3.62 3.12
N GLU A 249 -37.14 4.24 4.28
CA GLU A 249 -37.73 5.59 4.39
C GLU A 249 -36.91 6.65 3.63
N GLY A 250 -35.58 6.57 3.71
CA GLY A 250 -34.68 7.46 2.99
C GLY A 250 -34.82 7.29 1.48
N LEU A 251 -34.80 6.05 1.00
CA LEU A 251 -34.95 5.72 -0.43
C LEU A 251 -36.34 6.10 -0.95
N GLU A 252 -37.39 5.87 -0.18
CA GLU A 252 -38.76 6.25 -0.56
C GLU A 252 -38.90 7.76 -0.69
N PHE A 253 -38.32 8.51 0.26
CA PHE A 253 -38.30 9.97 0.21
C PHE A 253 -37.56 10.48 -1.01
N ILE A 254 -36.38 9.93 -1.34
CA ILE A 254 -35.64 10.34 -2.53
C ILE A 254 -36.48 10.08 -3.78
N ARG A 255 -36.96 8.85 -3.95
CA ARG A 255 -37.78 8.45 -5.10
C ARG A 255 -38.96 9.40 -5.33
N LYS A 256 -39.72 9.72 -4.27
CA LYS A 256 -40.89 10.62 -4.36
C LYS A 256 -40.52 12.04 -4.80
N ASN A 257 -39.29 12.48 -4.54
CA ASN A 257 -38.82 13.84 -4.78
C ASN A 257 -37.79 13.95 -5.91
N THR A 258 -37.50 12.87 -6.65
CA THR A 258 -36.58 12.88 -7.80
C THR A 258 -37.20 12.29 -9.06
N LEU A 259 -38.53 12.31 -9.20
CA LEU A 259 -39.24 11.70 -10.35
C LEU A 259 -38.77 12.21 -11.71
N ASN A 260 -38.38 13.49 -11.80
CA ASN A 260 -37.92 14.13 -13.05
C ASN A 260 -36.39 14.24 -13.15
N GLN A 261 -35.65 13.62 -12.23
CA GLN A 261 -34.20 13.69 -12.18
C GLN A 261 -33.64 12.27 -12.19
N ARG A 262 -32.41 12.13 -12.67
CA ARG A 262 -31.67 10.86 -12.62
C ARG A 262 -30.51 10.97 -11.63
N PRO A 263 -30.76 10.95 -10.32
CA PRO A 263 -29.72 11.21 -9.33
C PRO A 263 -28.79 10.00 -9.13
N LEU A 264 -27.61 10.29 -8.62
CA LEU A 264 -26.79 9.33 -7.91
C LEU A 264 -27.25 9.25 -6.45
N ILE A 265 -27.57 8.04 -5.98
CA ILE A 265 -27.68 7.76 -4.54
C ILE A 265 -26.36 7.17 -4.07
N TRP A 266 -25.67 7.89 -3.20
CA TRP A 266 -24.42 7.47 -2.58
C TRP A 266 -24.69 7.00 -1.15
N ILE A 267 -24.53 5.70 -0.90
CA ILE A 267 -24.61 5.08 0.43
C ILE A 267 -23.19 4.71 0.84
N ASP A 268 -22.60 5.49 1.75
CA ASP A 268 -21.29 5.16 2.33
C ASP A 268 -21.48 4.29 3.57
N ASP A 269 -20.66 3.24 3.66
CA ASP A 269 -20.61 2.27 4.75
C ASP A 269 -21.97 1.65 5.08
N LEU A 270 -22.42 0.73 4.23
CA LEU A 270 -23.66 -0.02 4.43
C LEU A 270 -23.71 -0.71 5.81
N GLU A 271 -22.55 -1.03 6.42
CA GLU A 271 -22.44 -1.57 7.78
C GLU A 271 -23.14 -0.74 8.85
N LEU A 272 -23.30 0.57 8.63
CA LEU A 272 -23.86 1.49 9.62
C LEU A 272 -25.39 1.54 9.58
N TRP A 273 -26.03 0.93 8.58
CA TRP A 273 -27.49 0.93 8.41
C TRP A 273 -28.16 -0.17 9.23
N TRP A 274 -28.12 -0.03 10.55
CA TRP A 274 -28.87 -0.89 11.46
C TRP A 274 -29.20 -0.18 12.77
N SER A 275 -30.22 -0.66 13.46
CA SER A 275 -30.54 -0.31 14.84
C SER A 275 -31.10 -1.53 15.56
N PRO A 276 -31.31 -1.48 16.89
CA PRO A 276 -31.99 -2.56 17.59
C PRO A 276 -33.40 -2.83 17.06
N ALA A 277 -34.07 -1.83 16.48
CA ALA A 277 -35.39 -1.96 15.89
C ALA A 277 -35.33 -2.44 14.43
N ILE A 278 -34.34 -1.98 13.65
CA ILE A 278 -34.21 -2.24 12.22
C ILE A 278 -32.89 -2.96 11.96
N PRO A 279 -32.89 -4.29 11.84
CA PRO A 279 -31.67 -5.04 11.57
C PRO A 279 -31.13 -4.78 10.16
N LEU A 280 -29.82 -4.95 9.97
CA LEU A 280 -29.13 -4.70 8.70
C LEU A 280 -29.75 -5.47 7.52
N ASN A 281 -30.16 -6.73 7.74
CA ASN A 281 -30.77 -7.55 6.70
C ASN A 281 -32.09 -6.97 6.15
N GLN A 282 -32.87 -6.26 6.98
CA GLN A 282 -34.07 -5.57 6.54
C GLN A 282 -33.71 -4.43 5.59
N ASN A 283 -32.72 -3.61 5.95
CA ASN A 283 -32.23 -2.53 5.10
C ASN A 283 -31.61 -3.05 3.79
N VAL A 284 -30.88 -4.17 3.82
CA VAL A 284 -30.34 -4.82 2.61
C VAL A 284 -31.46 -5.31 1.68
N ARG A 285 -32.54 -5.88 2.23
CA ARG A 285 -33.72 -6.29 1.44
C ARG A 285 -34.45 -5.10 0.82
N ALA A 286 -34.63 -4.02 1.58
CA ALA A 286 -35.19 -2.78 1.07
C ALA A 286 -34.32 -2.21 -0.06
N LEU A 287 -33.01 -2.11 0.16
CA LEU A 287 -32.06 -1.68 -0.86
C LEU A 287 -32.17 -2.53 -2.14
N ARG A 288 -32.26 -3.86 -1.99
CA ARG A 288 -32.46 -4.77 -3.11
C ARG A 288 -33.71 -4.44 -3.92
N HIS A 289 -34.85 -4.32 -3.23
CA HIS A 289 -36.12 -3.97 -3.86
C HIS A 289 -36.03 -2.65 -4.65
N TYR A 290 -35.39 -1.63 -4.07
CA TYR A 290 -35.24 -0.33 -4.72
C TYR A 290 -34.30 -0.35 -5.91
N ILE A 291 -33.18 -1.07 -5.84
CA ILE A 291 -32.28 -1.18 -6.98
C ILE A 291 -32.99 -1.95 -8.11
N ASP A 292 -33.66 -3.06 -7.82
CA ASP A 292 -34.36 -3.85 -8.83
C ASP A 292 -35.49 -3.02 -9.50
N ALA A 293 -36.17 -2.15 -8.75
CA ALA A 293 -37.26 -1.32 -9.27
C ALA A 293 -36.81 -0.01 -9.96
N TYR A 294 -35.71 0.61 -9.51
CA TYR A 294 -35.38 2.00 -9.89
C TYR A 294 -33.97 2.20 -10.44
N SER A 295 -33.18 1.15 -10.63
CA SER A 295 -31.80 1.27 -11.14
C SER A 295 -31.67 1.78 -12.58
N GLY A 296 -32.77 1.89 -13.34
CA GLY A 296 -32.78 2.56 -14.65
C GLY A 296 -32.87 4.08 -14.54
N SER A 297 -33.56 4.61 -13.54
CA SER A 297 -33.74 6.06 -13.33
C SER A 297 -32.80 6.64 -12.28
N ILE A 298 -32.35 5.82 -11.33
CA ILE A 298 -31.45 6.21 -10.24
C ILE A 298 -30.16 5.39 -10.36
N PHE A 299 -29.01 6.04 -10.27
CA PHE A 299 -27.74 5.33 -10.18
C PHE A 299 -27.43 5.05 -8.71
N PHE A 300 -27.18 3.79 -8.36
CA PHE A 300 -26.85 3.40 -6.99
C PHE A 300 -25.35 3.15 -6.85
N LEU A 301 -24.71 3.85 -5.92
CA LEU A 301 -23.33 3.59 -5.52
C LEU A 301 -23.32 3.27 -4.03
N VAL A 302 -22.80 2.09 -3.66
CA VAL A 302 -22.87 1.59 -2.29
C VAL A 302 -21.50 1.12 -1.84
N SER A 303 -21.02 1.62 -0.71
CA SER A 303 -19.74 1.20 -0.14
C SER A 303 -19.92 0.21 1.01
N LEU A 304 -19.02 -0.78 1.07
CA LEU A 304 -19.00 -1.80 2.11
C LEU A 304 -17.58 -2.33 2.35
N GLY A 305 -17.31 -2.78 3.56
CA GLY A 305 -16.14 -3.53 3.97
C GLY A 305 -16.20 -4.98 3.48
N ASN A 306 -15.04 -5.54 3.16
CA ASN A 306 -14.92 -6.90 2.60
C ASN A 306 -15.57 -7.99 3.48
N GLY A 307 -15.46 -7.84 4.80
CA GLY A 307 -16.06 -8.76 5.77
C GLY A 307 -17.58 -8.83 5.65
N LEU A 308 -18.23 -7.66 5.62
CA LEU A 308 -19.67 -7.59 5.38
C LEU A 308 -20.02 -8.05 3.96
N ALA A 309 -19.24 -7.65 2.95
CA ALA A 309 -19.42 -8.06 1.56
C ALA A 309 -19.52 -9.58 1.42
N SER A 310 -18.56 -10.32 2.00
CA SER A 310 -18.50 -11.78 1.95
C SER A 310 -19.66 -12.41 2.71
N HIS A 311 -20.00 -11.86 3.87
CA HIS A 311 -21.13 -12.36 4.65
C HIS A 311 -22.46 -12.19 3.92
N LEU A 312 -22.71 -11.00 3.36
CA LEU A 312 -23.92 -10.71 2.59
C LEU A 312 -23.96 -11.49 1.26
N GLN A 313 -22.82 -11.76 0.65
CA GLN A 313 -22.75 -12.63 -0.52
C GLN A 313 -23.28 -14.04 -0.21
N LYS A 314 -22.89 -14.61 0.94
CA LYS A 314 -23.36 -15.93 1.37
C LYS A 314 -24.85 -15.96 1.73
N LEU A 315 -25.37 -14.91 2.37
CA LEU A 315 -26.75 -14.89 2.86
C LEU A 315 -27.79 -14.40 1.86
N HIS A 316 -27.42 -13.45 0.99
CA HIS A 316 -28.35 -12.71 0.15
C HIS A 316 -27.94 -12.66 -1.33
N ASN A 317 -26.81 -13.28 -1.70
CA ASN A 317 -26.22 -13.20 -3.04
C ASN A 317 -26.09 -11.75 -3.52
N VAL A 318 -25.60 -10.86 -2.66
CA VAL A 318 -25.55 -9.41 -2.91
C VAL A 318 -24.72 -9.04 -4.13
N GLY A 319 -23.78 -9.86 -4.58
CA GLY A 319 -23.06 -9.66 -5.83
C GLY A 319 -23.98 -9.59 -7.05
N SER A 320 -25.09 -10.33 -7.06
CA SER A 320 -26.10 -10.25 -8.14
C SER A 320 -26.95 -8.98 -8.12
N LEU A 321 -26.89 -8.22 -7.02
CA LEU A 321 -27.59 -6.95 -6.87
C LEU A 321 -26.93 -5.81 -7.65
N PHE A 322 -25.61 -5.89 -7.81
CA PHE A 322 -24.82 -4.85 -8.43
C PHE A 322 -24.42 -5.30 -9.83
N GLN A 323 -24.40 -4.35 -10.77
CA GLN A 323 -23.88 -4.58 -12.11
C GLN A 323 -22.36 -4.80 -12.09
N ALA A 324 -21.66 -4.13 -11.16
CA ALA A 324 -20.24 -4.29 -10.97
C ALA A 324 -19.84 -4.13 -9.50
N GLU A 325 -18.76 -4.81 -9.13
CA GLU A 325 -18.07 -4.63 -7.86
C GLU A 325 -16.66 -4.08 -8.12
N LEU A 326 -16.28 -3.05 -7.37
CA LEU A 326 -14.97 -2.42 -7.42
C LEU A 326 -14.26 -2.60 -6.08
N ASN A 327 -13.17 -3.34 -6.11
CA ASN A 327 -12.38 -3.61 -4.91
C ASN A 327 -11.21 -2.65 -4.79
N MET A 328 -11.12 -2.01 -3.62
CA MET A 328 -10.17 -0.94 -3.32
C MET A 328 -8.98 -1.35 -2.45
N ASP A 329 -8.82 -2.64 -2.13
CA ASP A 329 -7.81 -3.15 -1.20
C ASP A 329 -6.37 -2.75 -1.55
N PHE A 330 -6.06 -2.67 -2.84
CA PHE A 330 -4.71 -2.50 -3.33
C PHE A 330 -4.57 -1.23 -4.18
N MET A 331 -3.46 -0.54 -3.98
CA MET A 331 -2.99 0.56 -4.79
C MET A 331 -1.52 0.30 -5.17
N PRO A 332 -1.15 0.49 -6.45
CA PRO A 332 0.20 0.19 -6.92
C PRO A 332 1.23 1.15 -6.30
N ALA A 333 2.48 0.69 -6.19
CA ALA A 333 3.50 1.37 -5.41
C ALA A 333 3.89 2.75 -5.96
N ASN A 334 3.78 2.97 -7.27
CA ASN A 334 3.95 4.28 -7.90
C ASN A 334 2.88 5.27 -7.44
N ALA A 335 1.61 4.86 -7.46
CA ALA A 335 0.50 5.71 -7.08
C ALA A 335 0.50 6.03 -5.58
N VAL A 336 0.88 5.07 -4.72
CA VAL A 336 1.06 5.34 -3.27
C VAL A 336 2.17 6.38 -3.04
N ARG A 337 3.29 6.26 -3.75
CA ARG A 337 4.41 7.20 -3.63
C ARG A 337 4.05 8.61 -4.10
N GLU A 338 3.33 8.71 -5.21
CA GLU A 338 2.81 9.97 -5.72
C GLU A 338 1.79 10.60 -4.76
N ALA A 339 0.89 9.80 -4.19
CA ALA A 339 -0.07 10.25 -3.18
C ALA A 339 0.60 10.80 -1.92
N ILE A 340 1.74 10.22 -1.50
CA ILE A 340 2.58 10.76 -0.42
C ILE A 340 3.24 12.07 -0.85
N LEU A 341 3.81 12.12 -2.06
CA LEU A 341 4.51 13.29 -2.58
C LEU A 341 3.60 14.51 -2.67
N ILE A 342 2.40 14.36 -3.23
CA ILE A 342 1.42 15.45 -3.37
C ILE A 342 1.02 15.99 -2.00
N ARG A 343 0.69 15.11 -1.05
CA ARG A 343 0.31 15.51 0.32
C ARG A 343 1.45 16.16 1.07
N HIS A 344 2.67 15.64 0.92
CA HIS A 344 3.84 16.26 1.51
C HIS A 344 4.12 17.64 0.91
N GLY A 345 4.02 17.79 -0.41
CA GLY A 345 4.14 19.08 -1.08
C GLY A 345 3.11 20.11 -0.59
N ALA A 346 1.88 19.66 -0.35
CA ALA A 346 0.82 20.50 0.21
C ALA A 346 1.08 20.96 1.66
N THR A 347 1.98 20.31 2.40
CA THR A 347 2.37 20.79 3.74
C THR A 347 3.41 21.90 3.68
N HIS A 348 4.00 22.18 2.52
CA HIS A 348 5.11 23.14 2.33
C HIS A 348 6.33 22.91 3.25
N ASN A 349 6.49 21.71 3.81
CA ASN A 349 7.59 21.38 4.70
C ASN A 349 8.76 20.81 3.93
N ILE A 350 9.97 21.21 4.31
CA ILE A 350 11.20 20.58 3.84
C ILE A 350 11.44 19.32 4.67
N LEU A 351 11.57 18.19 3.99
CA LEU A 351 11.91 16.92 4.64
C LEU A 351 13.39 16.86 4.96
N LEU A 352 13.72 16.61 6.22
CA LEU A 352 15.08 16.53 6.74
C LEU A 352 15.39 15.08 7.13
N ASN A 353 16.61 14.64 6.84
CA ASN A 353 17.11 13.33 7.22
C ASN A 353 17.59 13.30 8.69
N GLU A 354 18.07 12.15 9.15
CA GLU A 354 18.60 11.95 10.51
C GLU A 354 19.82 12.86 10.83
N GLN A 355 20.47 13.42 9.81
CA GLN A 355 21.58 14.37 9.91
C GLN A 355 21.14 15.84 9.78
N PHE A 356 19.83 16.12 9.85
CA PHE A 356 19.25 17.47 9.73
C PHE A 356 19.50 18.14 8.37
N GLN A 357 19.80 17.36 7.33
CA GLN A 357 19.97 17.83 5.95
C GLN A 357 18.75 17.52 5.11
N GLU A 358 18.51 18.31 4.06
CA GLU A 358 17.41 18.07 3.13
C GLU A 358 17.48 16.65 2.54
N ALA A 359 16.35 15.96 2.59
CA ALA A 359 16.24 14.59 2.15
C ALA A 359 16.34 14.53 0.62
N THR A 360 17.31 13.78 0.13
CA THR A 360 17.46 13.55 -1.32
C THR A 360 16.25 12.78 -1.87
N PRO A 361 15.94 12.88 -3.18
CA PRO A 361 14.88 12.10 -3.81
C PRO A 361 15.04 10.58 -3.61
N GLN A 362 16.28 10.09 -3.51
CA GLN A 362 16.56 8.69 -3.20
C GLN A 362 16.17 8.31 -1.76
N GLN A 363 16.44 9.19 -0.79
CA GLN A 363 16.03 8.98 0.61
C GLN A 363 14.51 9.00 0.75
N PHE A 364 13.84 9.95 0.10
CA PHE A 364 12.38 9.99 0.02
C PHE A 364 11.81 8.69 -0.56
N ASN A 365 12.32 8.26 -1.73
CA ASN A 365 11.87 7.03 -2.38
C ASN A 365 12.11 5.78 -1.53
N ARG A 366 13.21 5.72 -0.78
CA ARG A 366 13.49 4.62 0.16
C ARG A 366 12.50 4.59 1.31
N LEU A 367 12.16 5.75 1.88
CA LEU A 367 11.17 5.86 2.95
C LEU A 367 9.77 5.50 2.43
N ALA A 368 9.33 6.10 1.33
CA ALA A 368 8.04 5.82 0.70
C ALA A 368 7.91 4.33 0.33
N GLY A 369 8.97 3.72 -0.23
CA GLY A 369 9.00 2.29 -0.54
C GLY A 369 9.00 1.38 0.70
N ARG A 370 9.48 1.84 1.86
CA ARG A 370 9.34 1.10 3.13
C ARG A 370 7.92 1.17 3.66
N VAL A 371 7.35 2.38 3.68
CA VAL A 371 5.98 2.66 4.09
C VAL A 371 4.97 1.87 3.25
N GLN A 372 5.14 1.86 1.92
CA GLN A 372 4.29 1.11 1.01
C GLN A 372 4.32 -0.40 1.27
N ARG A 373 5.51 -0.98 1.49
CA ARG A 373 5.66 -2.41 1.79
C ARG A 373 5.00 -2.77 3.11
N ALA A 374 5.15 -1.93 4.14
CA ALA A 374 4.49 -2.13 5.42
C ALA A 374 2.95 -2.04 5.32
N ALA A 375 2.45 -1.18 4.44
CA ALA A 375 1.01 -0.99 4.20
C ALA A 375 0.38 -2.04 3.26
N LYS A 376 1.19 -2.90 2.60
CA LYS A 376 0.73 -3.94 1.67
C LYS A 376 -0.24 -3.42 0.58
N GLY A 377 0.02 -2.21 0.08
CA GLY A 377 -0.79 -1.56 -0.95
C GLY A 377 -2.06 -0.85 -0.45
N ASN A 378 -2.36 -0.84 0.84
CA ASN A 378 -3.45 -0.03 1.39
C ASN A 378 -3.01 1.43 1.49
N ILE A 379 -3.67 2.33 0.76
CA ILE A 379 -3.28 3.74 0.67
C ILE A 379 -3.33 4.45 2.02
N GLY A 380 -4.43 4.37 2.77
CA GLY A 380 -4.52 5.11 4.03
C GLY A 380 -3.62 4.55 5.12
N GLU A 381 -3.32 3.23 5.13
CA GLU A 381 -2.25 2.68 5.97
C GLU A 381 -0.87 3.22 5.59
N ALA A 382 -0.61 3.38 4.29
CA ALA A 382 0.64 4.00 3.83
C ALA A 382 0.74 5.46 4.27
N LEU A 383 -0.33 6.24 4.13
CA LEU A 383 -0.36 7.63 4.58
C LEU A 383 -0.22 7.76 6.11
N LEU A 384 -0.86 6.86 6.87
CA LEU A 384 -0.68 6.80 8.33
C LEU A 384 0.76 6.47 8.71
N ASN A 385 1.34 5.43 8.12
CA ASN A 385 2.73 5.05 8.37
C ASN A 385 3.72 6.14 7.96
N TRP A 386 3.42 6.90 6.91
CA TRP A 386 4.19 8.08 6.54
C TRP A 386 4.11 9.16 7.61
N ALA A 387 2.91 9.53 8.05
CA ALA A 387 2.71 10.52 9.10
C ALA A 387 3.39 10.12 10.42
N LEU A 388 3.45 8.83 10.75
CA LEU A 388 4.17 8.32 11.92
C LEU A 388 5.70 8.30 11.76
N SER A 389 6.19 8.30 10.52
CA SER A 389 7.63 8.29 10.21
C SER A 389 8.20 9.70 10.00
N VAL A 390 7.38 10.74 10.16
CA VAL A 390 7.79 12.11 9.93
C VAL A 390 7.27 12.97 11.08
N HIS A 391 8.19 13.51 11.88
CA HIS A 391 7.86 14.44 12.97
C HIS A 391 8.10 15.87 12.53
N ARG A 392 7.24 16.79 12.97
CA ARG A 392 7.45 18.21 12.73
C ARG A 392 8.59 18.71 13.61
N ALA A 393 9.55 19.38 12.98
CA ALA A 393 10.67 20.02 13.64
C ALA A 393 10.26 21.42 14.14
N ASP A 394 9.82 22.23 13.18
CA ASP A 394 9.55 23.65 13.26
C ASP A 394 8.42 23.98 12.25
N GLU A 395 8.18 25.26 12.00
CA GLU A 395 7.09 25.71 11.12
C GLU A 395 7.15 25.11 9.72
N ASN A 396 8.34 25.01 9.11
CA ASN A 396 8.56 24.63 7.70
C ASN A 396 9.47 23.40 7.51
N ARG A 397 9.74 22.63 8.59
CA ARG A 397 10.71 21.53 8.57
C ARG A 397 10.11 20.30 9.22
N ALA A 398 10.40 19.14 8.63
CA ALA A 398 9.93 17.85 9.14
C ALA A 398 11.06 16.83 9.12
N PHE A 399 11.29 16.10 10.20
CA PHE A 399 12.34 15.09 10.32
C PHE A 399 11.83 13.70 10.04
N ILE A 400 12.58 12.97 9.23
CA ILE A 400 12.39 11.52 9.09
C ILE A 400 12.82 10.85 10.40
N HIS A 401 11.87 10.17 11.02
CA HIS A 401 12.09 9.27 12.12
C HIS A 401 11.62 7.88 11.72
N ASN A 402 12.38 6.87 12.10
CA ASN A 402 12.06 5.48 11.76
C ASN A 402 11.55 4.77 13.01
N PRO A 403 10.25 4.90 13.34
CA PRO A 403 9.72 4.23 14.52
C PRO A 403 9.88 2.72 14.37
N PRO A 404 10.10 2.01 15.50
CA PRO A 404 10.09 0.55 15.49
C PRO A 404 8.74 0.05 14.95
N GLN A 405 8.76 -0.98 14.10
CA GLN A 405 7.53 -1.59 13.60
C GLN A 405 7.15 -2.76 14.49
N TYR A 406 6.23 -2.53 15.42
CA TYR A 406 5.64 -3.61 16.21
C TYR A 406 4.56 -4.33 15.41
N ALA A 407 4.56 -5.66 15.48
CA ALA A 407 3.48 -6.49 14.97
C ALA A 407 2.42 -6.68 16.05
N LEU A 408 1.15 -6.78 15.64
CA LEU A 408 0.09 -7.16 16.55
C LEU A 408 0.27 -8.65 16.90
N PRO A 409 0.45 -9.03 18.18
CA PRO A 409 0.63 -10.43 18.56
C PRO A 409 -0.65 -11.23 18.29
N ASP A 410 -0.54 -12.54 18.14
CA ASP A 410 -1.72 -13.40 18.14
C ASP A 410 -2.27 -13.56 19.56
N PHE A 411 -3.35 -12.82 19.85
CA PHE A 411 -4.10 -12.91 21.10
C PHE A 411 -5.48 -13.57 20.92
N LEU A 412 -5.80 -14.04 19.70
CA LEU A 412 -7.13 -14.52 19.37
C LEU A 412 -7.38 -15.92 19.94
N ASN A 413 -8.29 -15.99 20.91
CA ASN A 413 -9.02 -17.21 21.26
C ASN A 413 -10.41 -17.20 20.57
N PRO A 414 -11.14 -18.34 20.52
CA PRO A 414 -12.41 -18.41 19.79
C PRO A 414 -13.43 -17.34 20.21
N ASP A 415 -13.54 -17.05 21.50
CA ASP A 415 -14.50 -16.06 22.00
C ASP A 415 -14.12 -14.63 21.65
N THR A 416 -12.83 -14.30 21.75
CA THR A 416 -12.29 -13.01 21.35
C THR A 416 -12.46 -12.83 19.84
N ALA A 417 -12.27 -13.89 19.05
CA ALA A 417 -12.44 -13.87 17.62
C ALA A 417 -13.91 -13.65 17.22
N VAL A 418 -14.86 -14.36 17.84
CA VAL A 418 -16.30 -14.16 17.61
C VAL A 418 -16.74 -12.75 17.97
N LEU A 419 -16.31 -12.23 19.13
CA LEU A 419 -16.62 -10.87 19.55
C LEU A 419 -16.05 -9.83 18.59
N LEU A 420 -14.77 -9.93 18.23
CA LEU A 420 -14.13 -8.99 17.31
C LEU A 420 -14.69 -9.08 15.90
N CYS A 421 -15.05 -10.28 15.42
CA CYS A 421 -15.71 -10.46 14.13
C CYS A 421 -17.05 -9.71 14.10
N ALA A 422 -17.89 -9.86 15.14
CA ALA A 422 -19.16 -9.15 15.25
C ALA A 422 -18.99 -7.63 15.26
N ILE A 423 -18.04 -7.11 16.04
CA ILE A 423 -17.75 -5.66 16.10
C ILE A 423 -17.23 -5.15 14.75
N LEU A 424 -16.30 -5.88 14.13
CA LEU A 424 -15.67 -5.48 12.88
C LEU A 424 -16.66 -5.50 11.70
N MET A 425 -17.58 -6.47 11.66
CA MET A 425 -18.65 -6.55 10.65
C MET A 425 -19.66 -5.41 10.75
N GLN A 426 -19.97 -4.95 11.97
CA GLN A 426 -20.90 -3.82 12.16
C GLN A 426 -20.22 -2.46 12.03
N LYS A 427 -18.89 -2.42 11.94
CA LYS A 427 -18.01 -1.23 11.95
C LYS A 427 -18.08 -0.41 13.24
N ARG A 428 -19.28 -0.16 13.76
CA ARG A 428 -19.62 0.42 15.07
C ARG A 428 -20.73 -0.39 15.72
N THR A 429 -20.69 -0.54 17.04
CA THR A 429 -21.72 -1.25 17.83
C THR A 429 -21.84 -0.70 19.25
N SER A 430 -22.73 -1.25 20.08
CA SER A 430 -22.85 -0.87 21.49
C SER A 430 -22.91 -2.10 22.38
N GLU A 431 -22.63 -1.97 23.68
CA GLU A 431 -22.80 -3.08 24.63
C GLU A 431 -24.22 -3.63 24.61
N TYR A 432 -25.22 -2.75 24.47
CA TYR A 432 -26.61 -3.14 24.36
C TYR A 432 -26.86 -4.02 23.13
N GLN A 433 -26.32 -3.63 21.98
CA GLN A 433 -26.46 -4.42 20.76
C GLN A 433 -25.70 -5.75 20.84
N LEU A 434 -24.48 -5.75 21.37
CA LEU A 434 -23.71 -6.97 21.54
C LEU A 434 -24.42 -7.96 22.48
N ARG A 435 -25.06 -7.47 23.55
CA ARG A 435 -25.90 -8.28 24.43
C ARG A 435 -27.09 -8.89 23.68
N LYS A 436 -27.74 -8.11 22.81
CA LYS A 436 -28.86 -8.60 21.98
C LYS A 436 -28.40 -9.63 20.96
N LEU A 437 -27.23 -9.46 20.35
CA LEU A 437 -26.68 -10.36 19.33
C LEU A 437 -26.17 -11.67 19.92
N MET A 438 -25.47 -11.61 21.05
CA MET A 438 -24.80 -12.77 21.66
C MET A 438 -25.65 -13.48 22.72
N GLY A 439 -26.73 -12.85 23.20
CA GLY A 439 -27.63 -13.43 24.20
C GLY A 439 -27.02 -13.55 25.62
N PRO A 440 -27.49 -14.49 26.45
CA PRO A 440 -26.99 -14.72 27.81
C PRO A 440 -25.45 -14.88 27.92
N PRO A 441 -24.76 -15.55 26.96
CA PRO A 441 -23.29 -15.63 26.95
C PRO A 441 -22.57 -14.27 27.00
N PHE A 442 -23.21 -13.18 26.60
CA PHE A 442 -22.61 -11.85 26.68
C PHE A 442 -22.22 -11.49 28.11
N SER A 443 -23.17 -11.64 29.04
CA SER A 443 -22.98 -11.25 30.44
C SER A 443 -22.04 -12.22 31.17
N GLU A 444 -22.05 -13.49 30.80
CA GLU A 444 -21.24 -14.53 31.44
C GLU A 444 -19.79 -14.52 30.96
N LYS A 445 -19.56 -14.28 29.66
CA LYS A 445 -18.27 -14.50 29.01
C LYS A 445 -17.71 -13.28 28.32
N TYR A 446 -18.48 -12.66 27.43
CA TYR A 446 -17.96 -11.63 26.52
C TYR A 446 -17.73 -10.27 27.18
N VAL A 447 -18.44 -9.94 28.27
CA VAL A 447 -18.28 -8.65 28.96
C VAL A 447 -16.87 -8.45 29.51
N ASN A 448 -16.26 -9.51 30.06
CA ASN A 448 -14.91 -9.45 30.61
C ASN A 448 -13.87 -9.32 29.49
N ILE A 449 -14.08 -10.02 28.38
CA ILE A 449 -13.24 -9.91 27.17
C ILE A 449 -13.33 -8.48 26.64
N LEU A 450 -14.54 -7.94 26.49
CA LEU A 450 -14.77 -6.58 26.01
C LEU A 450 -14.05 -5.54 26.86
N ARG A 451 -14.17 -5.62 28.19
CA ARG A 451 -13.48 -4.72 29.13
C ARG A 451 -11.97 -4.80 28.98
N ARG A 452 -11.40 -6.00 28.85
CA ARG A 452 -9.97 -6.21 28.63
C ARG A 452 -9.50 -5.60 27.30
N LEU A 453 -10.28 -5.76 26.22
CA LEU A 453 -9.95 -5.19 24.92
C LEU A 453 -10.03 -3.65 24.91
N LEU A 454 -10.95 -3.07 25.69
CA LEU A 454 -11.02 -1.63 25.94
C LEU A 454 -9.83 -1.14 26.77
N SER A 455 -9.44 -1.85 27.83
CA SER A 455 -8.34 -1.42 28.70
C SER A 455 -6.98 -1.44 27.99
N VAL A 456 -6.76 -2.33 27.03
CA VAL A 456 -5.54 -2.35 26.21
C VAL A 456 -5.62 -1.40 24.99
N GLY A 457 -6.75 -0.73 24.79
CA GLY A 457 -6.96 0.26 23.71
C GLY A 457 -7.29 -0.32 22.33
N LEU A 458 -7.43 -1.64 22.20
CA LEU A 458 -7.76 -2.30 20.93
C LEU A 458 -9.18 -1.96 20.47
N LEU A 459 -10.09 -1.78 21.42
CA LEU A 459 -11.40 -1.19 21.19
C LEU A 459 -11.41 0.24 21.70
N SER A 460 -12.18 1.08 21.03
CA SER A 460 -12.40 2.47 21.41
C SER A 460 -13.86 2.68 21.75
N ARG A 461 -14.13 3.38 22.87
CA ARG A 461 -15.47 3.80 23.26
C ARG A 461 -15.62 5.29 23.02
N HIS A 462 -16.62 5.64 22.22
CA HIS A 462 -17.00 7.03 21.95
C HIS A 462 -17.87 7.58 23.08
N PRO A 463 -17.93 8.92 23.27
CA PRO A 463 -18.75 9.54 24.32
C PRO A 463 -20.24 9.20 24.26
N ASN A 464 -20.75 8.91 23.07
CA ASN A 464 -22.13 8.48 22.82
C ASN A 464 -22.37 6.99 23.08
N GLY A 465 -21.39 6.26 23.63
CA GLY A 465 -21.50 4.85 23.99
C GLY A 465 -21.23 3.86 22.85
N TRP A 466 -20.93 4.34 21.64
CA TRP A 466 -20.53 3.48 20.53
C TRP A 466 -19.13 2.89 20.76
N LEU A 467 -18.98 1.65 20.30
CA LEU A 467 -17.78 0.82 20.36
C LEU A 467 -17.34 0.50 18.94
N GLU A 468 -16.05 0.57 18.68
CA GLU A 468 -15.45 0.12 17.43
C GLU A 468 -14.05 -0.44 17.68
N VAL A 469 -13.56 -1.24 16.75
CA VAL A 469 -12.14 -1.58 16.72
C VAL A 469 -11.35 -0.31 16.42
N ASN A 470 -10.33 -0.04 17.23
CA ASN A 470 -9.45 1.10 17.08
C ASN A 470 -8.95 1.17 15.62
N GLU A 471 -9.06 2.34 15.01
CA GLU A 471 -8.87 2.49 13.57
C GLU A 471 -7.49 1.99 13.12
N VAL A 472 -6.45 2.25 13.92
CA VAL A 472 -5.05 1.87 13.64
C VAL A 472 -4.78 0.37 13.78
N ALA A 473 -5.67 -0.35 14.45
CA ALA A 473 -5.59 -1.80 14.65
C ALA A 473 -6.58 -2.57 13.77
N ALA A 474 -7.60 -1.92 13.20
CA ALA A 474 -8.70 -2.58 12.51
C ALA A 474 -8.24 -3.50 11.36
N ASN A 475 -7.28 -3.05 10.55
CA ASN A 475 -6.76 -3.86 9.46
C ASN A 475 -5.92 -5.06 9.95
N ALA A 476 -5.15 -4.88 11.03
CA ALA A 476 -4.36 -5.96 11.62
C ALA A 476 -5.25 -7.01 12.31
N VAL A 477 -6.28 -6.56 13.04
CA VAL A 477 -7.31 -7.43 13.62
C VAL A 477 -8.06 -8.19 12.54
N GLY A 478 -8.46 -7.52 11.46
CA GLY A 478 -9.12 -8.16 10.32
C GLY A 478 -8.24 -9.24 9.67
N ALA A 479 -6.94 -8.98 9.51
CA ALA A 479 -5.99 -9.96 8.99
C ALA A 479 -5.79 -11.16 9.93
N LEU A 480 -5.74 -10.96 11.25
CA LEU A 480 -5.65 -12.05 12.22
C LEU A 480 -6.91 -12.93 12.22
N LEU A 481 -8.09 -12.32 12.11
CA LEU A 481 -9.36 -13.04 12.00
C LEU A 481 -9.46 -13.84 10.70
N GLU A 482 -8.97 -13.28 9.59
CA GLU A 482 -8.90 -13.94 8.30
C GLU A 482 -7.92 -15.13 8.30
N GLN A 483 -6.75 -14.98 8.91
CA GLN A 483 -5.79 -16.08 9.05
C GLN A 483 -6.36 -17.29 9.82
N LYS A 484 -7.37 -17.05 10.67
CA LYS A 484 -8.08 -18.08 11.44
C LYS A 484 -9.48 -18.42 10.89
N ASP A 485 -9.77 -18.03 9.64
CA ASP A 485 -11.01 -18.33 8.91
C ASP A 485 -12.32 -17.81 9.55
N TYR A 486 -12.25 -16.80 10.43
CA TYR A 486 -13.45 -16.19 11.03
C TYR A 486 -14.16 -15.22 10.09
N ILE A 487 -13.42 -14.60 9.16
CA ILE A 487 -13.94 -13.59 8.24
C ILE A 487 -13.08 -13.52 6.98
N GLN A 488 -13.70 -13.25 5.83
CA GLN A 488 -12.95 -12.93 4.62
C GLN A 488 -12.70 -11.41 4.60
N TYR A 489 -11.45 -11.00 4.88
CA TYR A 489 -11.11 -9.60 5.08
C TYR A 489 -10.32 -9.00 3.92
N ALA A 490 -9.55 -9.80 3.21
CA ALA A 490 -8.90 -9.47 1.96
C ALA A 490 -9.66 -10.08 0.79
N ARG A 491 -9.80 -9.29 -0.28
CA ARG A 491 -10.19 -9.80 -1.58
C ARG A 491 -9.01 -9.56 -2.51
N TRP A 492 -8.20 -10.59 -2.74
CA TRP A 492 -7.19 -10.53 -3.79
C TRP A 492 -7.93 -10.74 -5.13
N LYS A 493 -7.63 -9.92 -6.15
CA LYS A 493 -8.09 -10.20 -7.52
C LYS A 493 -7.60 -11.63 -7.84
N GLN A 494 -8.55 -12.55 -8.07
CA GLN A 494 -8.26 -13.86 -8.67
C GLN A 494 -7.86 -13.66 -10.12
#